data_AF-A0A246J8A3-F1
#
_entry.id   AF-A0A246J8A3-F1
#
_cell.length_a   1.000
_cell.length_b   1.000
_cell.length_c   1.000
_cell.angle_alpha   90.00
_cell.angle_beta   90.00
_cell.angle_gamma   90.00
#
_symmetry.space_group_name_H-M   'P 1'
#
loop_
_entity.id
_entity.type
_entity.pdbx_description
1 polymer ?
#
loop_
_entity_poly.entity_id
_entity_poly.type
_entity_poly.pdbx_seq_one_letter_code
_entity_poly.pdbx_strand_id
1 'polypeptide(L)'
;MKRVQQGFTLIELMIVVAIIGILAAVALPAYSDYIKKTKVSEVMSAATQPKAAIQEFYTVKSSIPSSTQIPTDNIKSQYVTSVSWDGTKVTATAQGIGTGIDTKTITLTPTVTTGGESLNWACDTTIDKKFVPASCKAGS
;
A
#
# COMPACT_ATOMS: atom_id res chain seq x y z
N MET A 1 53.49 -31.16 -14.69
CA MET A 1 53.60 -30.04 -13.75
C MET A 1 52.30 -29.93 -12.97
N LYS A 2 52.31 -30.19 -11.65
CA LYS A 2 51.12 -29.99 -10.79
C LYS A 2 50.93 -28.49 -10.58
N ARG A 3 49.82 -27.91 -11.03
CA ARG A 3 49.46 -26.53 -10.68
C ARG A 3 49.19 -26.50 -9.18
N VAL A 4 49.97 -25.71 -8.44
CA VAL A 4 49.69 -25.43 -7.02
C VAL A 4 48.46 -24.53 -7.01
N GLN A 5 47.36 -25.01 -6.47
CA GLN A 5 46.14 -24.24 -6.32
C GLN A 5 46.38 -23.18 -5.24
N GLN A 6 46.55 -21.93 -5.65
CA GLN A 6 46.63 -20.80 -4.74
C GLN A 6 45.26 -20.60 -4.09
N GLY A 7 45.17 -20.90 -2.79
CA GLY A 7 43.96 -20.64 -2.01
C GLY A 7 43.78 -19.15 -1.71
N PHE A 8 42.54 -18.73 -1.47
CA PHE A 8 42.21 -17.39 -0.99
C PHE A 8 42.87 -17.12 0.37
N THR A 9 43.37 -15.90 0.57
CA THR A 9 43.92 -15.48 1.86
C THR A 9 42.79 -15.08 2.82
N LEU A 10 43.02 -15.25 4.13
CA LEU A 10 42.09 -14.78 5.16
C LEU A 10 41.88 -13.26 5.10
N ILE A 11 42.91 -12.51 4.69
CA ILE A 11 42.84 -11.06 4.54
C ILE A 11 41.89 -10.68 3.40
N GLU A 12 41.96 -11.35 2.25
CA GLU A 12 41.03 -11.12 1.15
C GLU A 12 39.59 -11.39 1.57
N LEU A 13 39.35 -12.47 2.31
CA LEU A 13 38.01 -12.82 2.77
C LEU A 13 37.47 -11.79 3.78
N MET A 14 38.30 -11.30 4.70
CA MET A 14 37.92 -10.26 5.65
C MET A 14 37.56 -8.93 4.99
N ILE A 15 38.29 -8.52 3.95
CA ILE A 15 37.98 -7.29 3.19
C ILE A 15 36.64 -7.44 2.47
N VAL A 16 36.37 -8.59 1.86
CA VAL A 16 35.08 -8.84 1.19
C VAL A 16 33.93 -8.77 2.20
N VAL A 17 34.06 -9.37 3.37
CA VAL A 17 33.04 -9.31 4.43
C VAL A 17 32.83 -7.86 4.90
N ALA A 18 33.89 -7.07 5.05
CA ALA A 18 33.79 -5.66 5.43
C ALA A 18 33.01 -4.84 4.40
N ILE A 19 33.28 -5.03 3.10
CA ILE A 19 32.57 -4.32 2.01
C ILE A 19 31.10 -4.75 1.97
N ILE A 20 30.81 -6.06 2.05
CA ILE A 20 29.43 -6.57 2.08
C ILE A 20 28.68 -6.01 3.30
N GLY A 21 29.33 -5.91 4.46
CA GLY A 21 28.76 -5.34 5.68
C GLY A 21 28.30 -3.88 5.48
N ILE A 22 29.13 -3.05 4.85
CA ILE A 22 28.78 -1.64 4.55
C ILE A 22 27.61 -1.56 3.57
N LEU A 23 27.66 -2.34 2.48
CA LEU A 23 26.58 -2.36 1.47
C LEU A 23 25.26 -2.84 2.07
N ALA A 24 25.29 -3.89 2.90
CA ALA A 24 24.09 -4.43 3.55
C ALA A 24 23.45 -3.41 4.51
N ALA A 25 24.24 -2.65 5.26
CA ALA A 25 23.73 -1.64 6.18
C ALA A 25 22.88 -0.55 5.49
N VAL A 26 23.22 -0.19 4.25
CA VAL A 26 22.48 0.80 3.46
C VAL A 26 21.35 0.16 2.65
N ALA A 27 21.60 -1.02 2.06
CA ALA A 27 20.66 -1.67 1.17
C ALA A 27 19.45 -2.27 1.90
N LEU A 28 19.64 -2.86 3.08
CA LEU A 28 18.57 -3.56 3.81
C LEU A 28 17.42 -2.62 4.25
N PRO A 29 17.67 -1.42 4.82
CA PRO A 29 16.59 -0.49 5.15
C PRO A 29 15.81 -0.03 3.92
N ALA A 30 16.51 0.31 2.83
CA ALA A 30 15.88 0.75 1.58
C ALA A 30 15.02 -0.36 0.95
N TYR A 31 15.51 -1.60 0.92
CA TYR A 31 14.76 -2.75 0.43
C TYR A 31 13.52 -3.02 1.30
N SER A 32 13.66 -2.93 2.63
CA SER A 32 12.53 -3.09 3.55
C SER A 32 11.45 -2.05 3.32
N ASP A 33 11.82 -0.78 3.10
CA ASP A 33 10.88 0.29 2.81
C ASP A 33 10.19 0.10 1.45
N TYR A 34 10.91 -0.41 0.44
CA TYR A 34 10.31 -0.79 -0.85
C TYR A 34 9.26 -1.89 -0.71
N ILE A 35 9.56 -2.96 0.04
CA ILE A 35 8.60 -4.03 0.29
C ILE A 35 7.36 -3.51 1.02
N LYS A 36 7.53 -2.64 2.04
CA LYS A 36 6.40 -1.99 2.72
C LYS A 36 5.52 -1.20 1.75
N LYS A 37 6.12 -0.42 0.85
CA LYS A 37 5.39 0.36 -0.17
C LYS A 37 4.59 -0.53 -1.12
N THR A 38 5.17 -1.67 -1.54
CA THR A 38 4.47 -2.65 -2.38
C THR A 38 3.27 -3.24 -1.64
N LYS A 39 3.44 -3.63 -0.37
CA LYS A 39 2.34 -4.14 0.46
C LYS A 39 1.24 -3.10 0.70
N VAL A 40 1.60 -1.83 0.94
CA VAL A 40 0.64 -0.72 1.08
C VAL A 40 -0.11 -0.47 -0.23
N SER A 41 0.50 -0.73 -1.39
CA SER A 41 -0.20 -0.65 -2.68
C SER A 41 -1.29 -1.71 -2.83
N GLU A 42 -1.16 -2.87 -2.17
CA GLU A 42 -2.24 -3.85 -2.06
C GLU A 42 -3.40 -3.32 -1.21
N VAL A 43 -3.11 -2.65 -0.09
CA VAL A 43 -4.14 -1.99 0.75
C VAL A 43 -4.90 -0.93 -0.05
N MET A 44 -4.19 -0.14 -0.86
CA MET A 44 -4.81 0.80 -1.79
C MET A 44 -5.71 0.08 -2.81
N SER A 45 -5.23 -1.00 -3.42
CA SER A 45 -6.00 -1.77 -4.39
C SER A 45 -7.31 -2.28 -3.77
N ALA A 46 -7.22 -2.84 -2.55
CA ALA A 46 -8.39 -3.26 -1.78
C ALA A 46 -9.38 -2.10 -1.52
N ALA A 47 -8.88 -0.91 -1.16
CA ALA A 47 -9.71 0.29 -0.97
C ALA A 47 -10.42 0.72 -2.26
N THR A 48 -9.87 0.43 -3.44
CA THR A 48 -10.50 0.80 -4.72
C THR A 48 -11.57 -0.17 -5.20
N GLN A 49 -11.62 -1.41 -4.69
CA GLN A 49 -12.58 -2.42 -5.16
C GLN A 49 -14.06 -1.96 -5.08
N PRO A 50 -14.52 -1.29 -4.00
CA PRO A 50 -15.92 -0.85 -3.91
C PRO A 50 -16.27 0.30 -4.85
N LYS A 51 -15.28 0.99 -5.45
CA LYS A 51 -15.52 2.20 -6.25
C LYS A 51 -16.43 1.96 -7.45
N ALA A 52 -16.26 0.83 -8.13
CA ALA A 52 -17.05 0.51 -9.31
C ALA A 52 -18.54 0.37 -8.96
N ALA A 53 -18.85 -0.35 -7.89
CA ALA A 53 -20.23 -0.51 -7.41
C ALA A 53 -20.83 0.84 -6.94
N ILE A 54 -20.03 1.69 -6.28
CA ILE A 54 -20.47 3.02 -5.86
C ILE A 54 -20.77 3.92 -7.07
N GLN A 55 -19.91 3.88 -8.09
CA GLN A 55 -20.09 4.63 -9.34
C GLN A 55 -21.33 4.16 -10.12
N GLU A 56 -21.54 2.85 -10.21
CA GLU A 56 -22.72 2.26 -10.86
C GLU A 56 -24.01 2.69 -10.13
N PHE A 57 -24.04 2.57 -8.80
CA PHE A 57 -25.18 2.99 -8.00
C PHE A 57 -25.49 4.48 -8.22
N TYR A 58 -24.46 5.33 -8.22
CA TYR A 58 -24.61 6.76 -8.47
C TYR A 58 -25.18 7.04 -9.87
N THR A 59 -24.73 6.30 -10.89
CA THR A 59 -25.22 6.46 -12.27
C THR A 59 -26.70 6.10 -12.40
N VAL A 60 -27.16 5.05 -11.71
CA VAL A 60 -28.54 4.56 -11.81
C VAL A 60 -29.52 5.30 -10.89
N LYS A 61 -29.06 5.72 -9.70
CA LYS A 61 -29.90 6.29 -8.64
C LYS A 61 -29.65 7.77 -8.37
N SER A 62 -28.67 8.38 -9.04
CA SER A 62 -28.25 9.77 -8.87
C SER A 62 -27.99 10.16 -7.41
N SER A 63 -27.58 9.19 -6.59
CA SER A 63 -27.36 9.34 -5.15
C SER A 63 -26.23 8.44 -4.69
N ILE A 64 -25.54 8.85 -3.61
CA ILE A 64 -24.49 8.04 -3.00
C ILE A 64 -25.13 6.87 -2.23
N PRO A 65 -24.66 5.62 -2.42
CA PRO A 65 -25.20 4.47 -1.70
C PRO A 65 -24.94 4.58 -0.19
N SER A 66 -25.93 4.17 0.61
CA SER A 66 -25.76 3.99 2.06
C SER A 66 -24.80 2.85 2.39
N SER A 67 -24.39 2.76 3.66
CA SER A 67 -23.42 1.76 4.15
C SER A 67 -23.83 0.30 3.90
N THR A 68 -25.12 -0.01 3.79
CA THR A 68 -25.63 -1.38 3.61
C THR A 68 -25.73 -1.80 2.14
N GLN A 69 -25.57 -0.87 1.20
CA GLN A 69 -25.79 -1.12 -0.23
C GLN A 69 -24.52 -1.55 -0.97
N ILE A 70 -23.36 -1.43 -0.33
CA ILE A 70 -22.06 -1.79 -0.89
C ILE A 70 -21.42 -2.85 0.01
N PRO A 71 -21.40 -4.12 -0.41
CA PRO A 71 -20.80 -5.18 0.38
C PRO A 71 -19.28 -5.05 0.38
N THR A 72 -18.66 -5.03 1.57
CA THR A 72 -17.19 -4.94 1.71
C THR A 72 -16.60 -6.03 2.62
N ASP A 73 -17.43 -6.92 3.18
CA ASP A 73 -17.05 -7.86 4.26
C ASP A 73 -15.95 -8.86 3.87
N ASN A 74 -15.85 -9.19 2.58
CA ASN A 74 -14.94 -10.20 2.05
C ASN A 74 -13.66 -9.62 1.43
N ILE A 75 -13.44 -8.30 1.53
CA ILE A 75 -12.24 -7.67 1.01
C ILE A 75 -11.16 -7.70 2.09
N LYS A 76 -10.45 -8.83 2.16
CA LYS A 76 -9.39 -9.10 3.14
C LYS A 76 -8.21 -9.78 2.48
N SER A 77 -7.03 -9.57 3.03
CA SER A 77 -5.82 -10.26 2.59
C SER A 77 -4.82 -10.39 3.74
N GLN A 78 -3.66 -10.98 3.46
CA GLN A 78 -2.54 -10.96 4.41
C GLN A 78 -2.14 -9.54 4.84
N TYR A 79 -2.43 -8.51 4.05
CA TYR A 79 -2.09 -7.12 4.34
C TYR A 79 -3.27 -6.19 4.61
N VAL A 80 -4.50 -6.70 4.48
CA VAL A 80 -5.74 -5.94 4.67
C VAL A 80 -6.62 -6.61 5.71
N THR A 81 -6.84 -5.95 6.83
CA THR A 81 -7.72 -6.44 7.90
C THR A 81 -9.18 -6.35 7.50
N SER A 82 -9.56 -5.21 6.92
CA SER A 82 -10.92 -4.91 6.52
C SER A 82 -10.96 -3.80 5.49
N VAL A 83 -12.02 -3.80 4.70
CA VAL A 83 -12.52 -2.65 3.97
C VAL A 83 -13.95 -2.38 4.44
N SER A 84 -14.28 -1.13 4.70
CA SER A 84 -15.63 -0.71 5.07
C SER A 84 -16.09 0.45 4.21
N TRP A 85 -17.39 0.48 3.92
CA TRP A 85 -18.10 1.61 3.35
C TRP A 85 -19.10 2.13 4.40
N ASP A 86 -18.97 3.39 4.81
CA ASP A 86 -19.85 3.99 5.83
C ASP A 86 -21.00 4.84 5.24
N GLY A 87 -21.17 4.84 3.92
CA GLY A 87 -22.09 5.73 3.21
C GLY A 87 -21.46 7.04 2.75
N THR A 88 -20.24 7.34 3.18
CA THR A 88 -19.51 8.57 2.82
C THR A 88 -18.10 8.32 2.35
N LYS A 89 -17.41 7.31 2.87
CA LYS A 89 -16.02 6.99 2.52
C LYS A 89 -15.75 5.49 2.60
N VAL A 90 -14.84 5.03 1.75
CA VAL A 90 -14.28 3.68 1.82
C VAL A 90 -13.02 3.73 2.69
N THR A 91 -12.93 2.90 3.72
CA THR A 91 -11.77 2.82 4.60
C THR A 91 -11.18 1.42 4.54
N ALA A 92 -9.92 1.29 4.11
CA ALA A 92 -9.15 0.06 4.16
C ALA A 92 -8.13 0.12 5.30
N THR A 93 -8.07 -0.94 6.12
CA THR A 93 -7.18 -1.03 7.28
C THR A 93 -6.04 -2.01 7.00
N ALA A 94 -4.80 -1.58 7.22
CA ALA A 94 -3.60 -2.38 6.97
C ALA A 94 -3.25 -3.33 8.13
N GLN A 95 -2.65 -4.47 7.82
CA GLN A 95 -2.06 -5.43 8.79
C GLN A 95 -0.85 -6.15 8.21
N GLY A 96 0.00 -6.77 9.05
CA GLY A 96 1.07 -7.66 8.58
C GLY A 96 2.14 -7.00 7.69
N ILE A 97 2.21 -5.67 7.65
CA ILE A 97 3.19 -4.91 6.87
C ILE A 97 4.35 -4.50 7.77
N GLY A 98 4.06 -4.16 9.02
CA GLY A 98 5.05 -3.88 10.05
C GLY A 98 4.64 -2.77 11.01
N THR A 99 5.47 -2.61 12.05
CA THR A 99 5.28 -1.60 13.08
C THR A 99 5.20 -0.19 12.47
N GLY A 100 4.20 0.56 12.89
CA GLY A 100 3.93 1.91 12.38
C GLY A 100 3.16 1.99 11.06
N ILE A 101 2.76 0.85 10.47
CA ILE A 101 1.82 0.76 9.33
C ILE A 101 0.58 -0.04 9.69
N ASP A 102 0.73 -1.12 10.45
CA ASP A 102 -0.41 -1.94 10.88
C ASP A 102 -1.44 -1.09 11.64
N THR A 103 -2.72 -1.41 11.49
CA THR A 103 -3.91 -0.67 11.99
C THR A 103 -4.16 0.71 11.38
N LYS A 104 -3.21 1.23 10.59
CA LYS A 104 -3.42 2.48 9.85
C LYS A 104 -4.24 2.25 8.59
N THR A 105 -4.75 3.34 8.04
CA THR A 105 -5.83 3.31 7.07
C THR A 105 -5.51 4.10 5.81
N ILE A 106 -6.10 3.65 4.70
CA ILE A 106 -6.29 4.42 3.47
C ILE A 106 -7.79 4.67 3.33
N THR A 107 -8.15 5.91 3.07
CA THR A 107 -9.54 6.37 3.00
C THR A 107 -9.80 7.01 1.65
N LEU A 108 -10.84 6.56 0.96
CA LEU A 108 -11.27 7.08 -0.34
C LEU A 108 -12.66 7.69 -0.20
N THR A 109 -12.78 8.99 -0.48
CA THR A 109 -14.02 9.75 -0.37
C THR A 109 -14.50 10.16 -1.76
N PRO A 110 -15.68 9.70 -2.22
CA PRO A 110 -16.27 10.17 -3.46
C PRO A 110 -16.81 11.60 -3.29
N THR A 111 -16.59 12.42 -4.31
CA THR A 111 -17.11 13.78 -4.44
C THR A 111 -17.76 13.90 -5.81
N VAL A 112 -18.94 14.49 -5.88
CA VAL A 112 -19.65 14.66 -7.15
C VAL A 112 -18.91 15.69 -8.00
N THR A 113 -18.60 15.35 -9.25
CA THR A 113 -17.94 16.29 -10.16
C THR A 113 -18.87 17.43 -10.56
N THR A 114 -18.29 18.56 -10.95
CA THR A 114 -19.04 19.69 -11.51
C THR A 114 -19.76 19.24 -12.76
N GLY A 115 -21.09 19.16 -12.70
CA GLY A 115 -21.95 18.58 -13.75
C GLY A 115 -22.81 17.40 -13.28
N GLY A 116 -22.47 16.76 -12.15
CA GLY A 116 -23.30 15.71 -11.54
C GLY A 116 -23.24 14.34 -12.22
N GLU A 117 -22.36 14.15 -13.18
CA GLU A 117 -22.32 12.95 -14.04
C GLU A 117 -21.34 11.88 -13.56
N SER A 118 -20.39 12.22 -12.68
CA SER A 118 -19.36 11.29 -12.22
C SER A 118 -18.89 11.59 -10.79
N LEU A 119 -18.21 10.61 -10.18
CA LEU A 119 -17.57 10.76 -8.87
C LEU A 119 -16.06 10.95 -9.04
N ASN A 120 -15.54 12.06 -8.52
CA ASN A 120 -14.13 12.25 -8.26
C ASN A 120 -13.77 11.65 -6.91
N TRP A 121 -12.56 11.10 -6.75
CA TRP A 121 -12.16 10.42 -5.53
C TRP A 121 -11.00 11.13 -4.85
N ALA A 122 -11.28 11.66 -3.67
CA ALA A 122 -10.30 12.12 -2.71
C ALA A 122 -9.62 10.92 -2.05
N CYS A 123 -8.30 10.94 -1.88
CA CYS A 123 -7.61 9.96 -1.04
C CYS A 123 -6.90 10.63 0.14
N ASP A 124 -7.16 10.09 1.33
CA ASP A 124 -6.46 10.40 2.56
C ASP A 124 -5.90 9.13 3.22
N THR A 125 -4.92 9.29 4.10
CA THR A 125 -4.25 8.16 4.77
C THR A 125 -3.59 8.57 6.08
N THR A 126 -3.60 7.65 7.04
CA THR A 126 -2.83 7.76 8.29
C THR A 126 -1.46 7.10 8.19
N ILE A 127 -1.21 6.35 7.11
CA ILE A 127 0.09 5.73 6.79
C ILE A 127 1.07 6.85 6.40
N ASP A 128 2.34 6.69 6.78
CA ASP A 128 3.38 7.63 6.38
C ASP A 128 3.41 7.77 4.85
N LYS A 129 3.37 9.03 4.37
CA LYS A 129 3.31 9.39 2.95
C LYS A 129 4.49 8.82 2.15
N LYS A 130 5.59 8.39 2.77
CA LYS A 130 6.67 7.69 2.08
C LYS A 130 6.27 6.32 1.52
N PHE A 131 5.31 5.64 2.16
CA PHE A 131 4.87 4.29 1.79
C PHE A 131 3.63 4.24 0.89
N VAL A 132 2.89 5.33 0.77
CA VAL A 132 1.66 5.36 -0.04
C VAL A 132 1.94 5.73 -1.51
N PRO A 133 1.09 5.31 -2.46
CA PRO A 133 1.15 5.76 -3.86
C PRO A 133 0.96 7.27 -3.98
N ALA A 134 1.43 7.85 -5.10
CA ALA A 134 1.34 9.29 -5.35
C ALA A 134 -0.10 9.83 -5.25
N SER A 135 -1.08 9.03 -5.66
CA SER A 135 -2.51 9.37 -5.59
C SER A 135 -3.06 9.63 -4.18
N CYS A 136 -2.41 9.14 -3.12
CA CYS A 136 -2.79 9.44 -1.73
C CYS A 136 -1.82 10.40 -1.01
N LYS A 137 -0.78 10.90 -1.68
CA LYS A 137 0.17 11.83 -1.04
C LYS A 137 -0.36 13.26 -0.97
N ALA A 138 -1.15 13.63 -1.98
CA ALA A 138 -1.56 15.00 -2.21
C ALA A 138 -2.75 15.44 -1.34
N GLY A 139 -3.54 14.52 -0.75
CA GLY A 139 -4.78 14.88 -0.08
C GLY A 139 -5.68 15.66 -1.03
N SER A 140 -6.25 14.98 -2.03
CA SER A 140 -7.19 15.60 -2.96
C SER A 140 -8.52 15.92 -2.30
#